data_AF-A0A229WN91-F1
#
_entry.id   AF-A0A229WN91-F1
#
_cell.length_a   1.000
_cell.length_b   1.000
_cell.length_c   1.000
_cell.angle_alpha   90.00
_cell.angle_beta   90.00
_cell.angle_gamma   90.00
#
_symmetry.space_group_name_H-M   'P 1'
#
loop_
_entity.id
_entity.type
_entity.pdbx_description
1 polymer ?
#
loop_
_entity_poly.entity_id
_entity_poly.type
_entity_poly.pdbx_seq_one_letter_code
_entity_poly.pdbx_strand_id
1 'polypeptide(L)'
;MYLIATSIEINAPPATVREKFLDFSSISKYSPNGFIRSISAVDSTKSSTDLQPGDKLNVCAGYGKMKFSPVVSSNTQSMFSWVGSVPGIFTGEHVFRFEEIPASEQGQSRTRFVHEETFTGLLSFLMGEGFLARYVGLAEDSRKGFAGFNHDFKAWVEEARAE
;
A
#
# COMPACT_ATOMS: atom_id res chain seq x y z
N MET A 1 -15.10 7.41 -10.45
CA MET A 1 -14.10 6.41 -10.01
C MET A 1 -12.78 6.77 -10.63
N TYR A 2 -11.71 6.79 -9.84
CA TYR A 2 -10.36 7.09 -10.32
C TYR A 2 -9.37 6.09 -9.71
N LEU A 3 -8.52 5.50 -10.54
CA LEU A 3 -7.56 4.47 -10.15
C LEU A 3 -6.14 5.02 -10.24
N ILE A 4 -5.38 4.87 -9.16
CA ILE A 4 -3.93 5.02 -9.16
C ILE A 4 -3.34 3.63 -8.99
N ALA A 5 -2.47 3.22 -9.91
CA ALA A 5 -1.80 1.94 -9.84
C ALA A 5 -0.32 2.09 -10.16
N THR A 6 0.50 1.36 -9.41
CA THR A 6 1.94 1.19 -9.62
C THR A 6 2.29 -0.27 -9.39
N SER A 7 3.37 -0.74 -10.00
CA SER A 7 3.87 -2.08 -9.76
C SER A 7 5.38 -2.11 -9.84
N ILE A 8 6.01 -3.01 -9.07
CA ILE A 8 7.45 -3.28 -9.14
C ILE A 8 7.69 -4.78 -9.05
N GLU A 9 8.77 -5.27 -9.68
CA GLU A 9 9.22 -6.65 -9.50
C GLU A 9 10.16 -6.74 -8.30
N ILE A 10 9.96 -7.75 -7.45
CA ILE A 10 10.79 -8.06 -6.29
C ILE A 10 11.37 -9.47 -6.48
N ASN A 11 12.68 -9.60 -6.30
CA ASN A 11 13.45 -10.84 -6.40
C ASN A 11 13.29 -11.70 -5.15
N ALA A 12 12.04 -11.99 -4.80
CA ALA A 12 11.65 -12.89 -3.72
C ALA A 12 10.29 -13.55 -4.04
N PRO A 13 9.99 -14.74 -3.48
CA PRO A 13 8.69 -15.40 -3.63
C PRO A 13 7.55 -14.60 -2.96
N PRO A 14 6.29 -14.72 -3.44
CA PRO A 14 5.16 -13.95 -2.90
C PRO A 14 4.95 -14.11 -1.40
N ALA A 15 5.19 -15.32 -0.86
CA ALA A 15 5.07 -15.59 0.56
C ALA A 15 6.05 -14.73 1.40
N THR A 16 7.31 -14.63 0.97
CA THR A 16 8.33 -13.79 1.62
C THR A 16 7.99 -12.32 1.51
N VAL A 17 7.55 -11.86 0.33
CA VAL A 17 7.14 -10.47 0.12
C VAL A 17 5.96 -10.12 1.04
N ARG A 18 4.96 -11.01 1.14
CA ARG A 18 3.81 -10.80 2.02
C ARG A 18 4.20 -10.74 3.49
N GLU A 19 5.01 -11.70 3.95
CA GLU A 19 5.50 -11.74 5.34
C GLU A 19 6.20 -10.43 5.71
N LYS A 20 7.12 -9.99 4.85
CA LYS A 20 7.81 -8.71 4.97
C LYS A 20 6.84 -7.54 4.98
N PHE A 21 5.89 -7.49 4.05
CA PHE A 21 4.89 -6.40 4.01
C PHE A 21 4.07 -6.31 5.31
N LEU A 22 3.69 -7.46 5.88
CA LEU A 22 2.92 -7.51 7.12
C LEU A 22 3.76 -7.22 8.38
N ASP A 23 5.09 -7.16 8.30
CA ASP A 23 5.91 -6.63 9.39
C ASP A 23 5.83 -5.10 9.42
N PHE A 24 4.68 -4.60 9.87
CA PHE A 24 4.41 -3.16 9.93
C PHE A 24 5.38 -2.41 10.84
N SER A 25 5.99 -3.10 11.81
CA SER A 25 6.98 -2.52 12.72
C SER A 25 8.25 -2.07 12.00
N SER A 26 8.56 -2.69 10.86
CA SER A 26 9.74 -2.38 10.06
C SER A 26 9.51 -1.30 9.01
N ILE A 27 8.27 -0.86 8.76
CA ILE A 27 7.97 0.24 7.80
C ILE A 27 8.75 1.50 8.14
N SER A 28 8.81 1.87 9.42
CA SER A 28 9.54 3.05 9.88
C SER A 28 11.06 2.91 9.72
N LYS A 29 11.58 1.69 9.54
CA LYS A 29 13.02 1.43 9.33
C LYS A 29 13.39 1.60 7.86
N TYR A 30 12.62 1.00 6.94
CA TYR A 30 12.95 1.04 5.50
C TYR A 30 12.34 2.24 4.76
N SER A 31 11.25 2.83 5.24
CA SER A 31 10.62 4.01 4.64
C SER A 31 10.26 5.09 5.67
N PRO A 32 11.23 5.57 6.50
CA PRO A 32 10.98 6.51 7.60
C PRO A 32 10.35 7.83 7.15
N ASN A 33 10.71 8.29 5.95
CA ASN A 33 10.23 9.54 5.35
C ASN A 33 9.29 9.31 4.17
N GLY A 34 8.98 8.06 3.83
CA GLY A 34 8.23 7.72 2.63
C GLY A 34 6.75 8.02 2.71
N PHE A 35 6.03 7.51 1.71
CA PHE A 35 4.61 7.79 1.56
C PHE A 35 3.78 7.16 2.69
N ILE A 36 3.99 5.88 3.00
CA ILE A 36 3.42 5.19 4.17
C ILE A 36 4.54 5.08 5.21
N ARG A 37 4.33 5.67 6.39
CA ARG A 37 5.34 5.71 7.47
C ARG A 37 5.05 4.72 8.59
N SER A 38 3.79 4.39 8.81
CA SER A 38 3.40 3.40 9.82
C SER A 38 2.02 2.83 9.54
N ILE A 39 1.87 1.55 9.85
CA ILE A 39 0.61 0.84 9.92
C ILE A 39 0.60 0.14 11.29
N SER A 40 -0.52 0.13 11.99
CA SER A 40 -0.69 -0.72 13.16
C SER A 40 -2.16 -1.11 13.34
N ALA A 41 -2.43 -2.24 13.98
CA ALA A 41 -3.78 -2.56 14.41
C ALA A 41 -4.23 -1.57 15.49
N VAL A 42 -5.51 -1.17 15.47
CA VAL A 42 -6.11 -0.42 16.60
C VAL A 42 -6.23 -1.32 17.83
N ASP A 43 -6.58 -2.58 17.61
CA ASP A 43 -6.60 -3.62 18.65
C ASP A 43 -5.17 -4.15 18.84
N SER A 44 -4.54 -3.81 19.97
CA SER A 44 -3.18 -4.22 20.28
C SER A 44 -3.02 -5.72 20.54
N THR A 45 -4.12 -6.48 20.65
CA THR A 45 -4.07 -7.94 20.82
C THR A 45 -3.91 -8.67 19.49
N LYS A 46 -4.18 -7.99 18.36
CA LYS A 46 -4.10 -8.57 17.02
C LYS A 46 -2.73 -8.33 16.40
N SER A 47 -2.12 -9.41 15.92
CA SER A 47 -0.95 -9.31 15.04
C SER A 47 -1.38 -8.89 13.63
N SER A 48 -0.44 -8.37 12.84
CA SER A 48 -0.70 -8.00 11.44
C SER A 48 -1.11 -9.19 10.56
N THR A 49 -0.65 -10.40 10.90
CA THR A 49 -1.03 -11.63 10.21
C THR A 49 -2.44 -12.11 10.57
N ASP A 50 -2.95 -11.76 11.76
CA ASP A 50 -4.27 -12.17 12.24
C ASP A 50 -5.39 -11.18 11.91
N LEU A 51 -5.06 -10.04 11.29
CA LEU A 51 -6.04 -9.04 10.86
C LEU A 51 -7.07 -9.64 9.90
N GLN A 52 -8.35 -9.43 10.20
CA GLN A 52 -9.48 -9.88 9.41
C GLN A 52 -10.25 -8.71 8.79
N PRO A 53 -11.03 -8.95 7.72
CA PRO A 53 -11.95 -7.94 7.20
C PRO A 53 -12.84 -7.37 8.31
N GLY A 54 -12.94 -6.04 8.37
CA GLY A 54 -13.65 -5.32 9.44
C GLY A 54 -12.77 -4.80 10.57
N ASP A 55 -11.53 -5.28 10.71
CA ASP A 55 -10.58 -4.76 11.70
C ASP A 55 -10.12 -3.35 11.35
N LYS A 56 -9.91 -2.53 12.39
CA LYS A 56 -9.45 -1.15 12.22
C LYS A 56 -7.93 -1.05 12.34
N LEU A 57 -7.35 -0.21 11.49
CA LEU A 57 -5.94 0.13 11.52
C LEU A 57 -5.73 1.57 11.99
N ASN A 58 -4.52 1.89 12.41
CA ASN A 58 -3.98 3.24 12.49
C ASN A 58 -2.92 3.37 11.39
N VAL A 59 -3.15 4.28 10.44
CA VAL A 59 -2.23 4.50 9.32
C VAL A 59 -1.73 5.94 9.32
N CYS A 60 -0.42 6.10 9.14
CA CYS A 60 0.24 7.38 8.90
C CYS A 60 0.82 7.37 7.48
N ALA A 61 0.25 8.15 6.59
CA ALA A 61 0.65 8.22 5.18
C ALA A 61 0.77 9.67 4.67
N GLY A 62 0.97 9.85 3.36
CA GLY A 62 1.12 11.16 2.73
C GLY A 62 2.33 11.92 3.27
N TYR A 63 3.48 11.23 3.44
CA TYR A 63 4.70 11.80 4.01
C TYR A 63 4.51 12.32 5.45
N GLY A 64 3.66 11.63 6.23
CA GLY A 64 3.35 11.95 7.61
C GLY A 64 2.30 13.04 7.81
N LYS A 65 1.73 13.58 6.72
CA LYS A 65 0.70 14.62 6.76
C LYS A 65 -0.70 14.05 7.01
N MET A 66 -0.91 12.75 6.77
CA MET A 66 -2.22 12.11 6.85
C MET A 66 -2.20 11.02 7.91
N LYS A 67 -3.07 11.14 8.91
CA LYS A 67 -3.34 10.09 9.90
C LYS A 67 -4.81 9.73 9.84
N PHE A 68 -5.12 8.45 9.66
CA PHE A 68 -6.48 7.97 9.51
C PHE A 68 -6.60 6.53 10.00
N SER A 69 -7.84 6.09 10.21
CA SER A 69 -8.16 4.75 10.70
C SER A 69 -8.96 3.96 9.66
N PRO A 70 -8.31 3.38 8.65
CA PRO A 70 -9.01 2.59 7.64
C PRO A 70 -9.43 1.23 8.22
N VAL A 71 -10.32 0.56 7.48
CA VAL A 71 -10.84 -0.77 7.83
C VAL A 71 -10.24 -1.80 6.89
N VAL A 72 -9.69 -2.89 7.41
CA VAL A 72 -9.18 -4.00 6.60
C VAL A 72 -10.31 -4.55 5.72
N SER A 73 -10.04 -4.68 4.43
CA SER A 73 -10.97 -5.24 3.43
C SER A 73 -10.61 -6.69 3.09
N SER A 74 -9.30 -6.99 3.00
CA SER A 74 -8.80 -8.34 2.77
C SER A 74 -7.39 -8.52 3.32
N ASN A 75 -7.11 -9.70 3.86
CA ASN A 75 -5.78 -10.15 4.27
C ASN A 75 -5.62 -11.64 3.90
N THR A 76 -5.24 -11.91 2.64
CA THR A 76 -5.05 -13.26 2.10
C THR A 76 -3.59 -13.48 1.70
N GLN A 77 -3.24 -14.69 1.26
CA GLN A 77 -1.88 -15.01 0.81
C GLN A 77 -1.41 -14.17 -0.38
N SER A 78 -2.33 -13.73 -1.25
CA SER A 78 -2.01 -12.96 -2.46
C SER A 78 -2.33 -11.47 -2.35
N MET A 79 -2.97 -11.02 -1.27
CA MET A 79 -3.46 -9.64 -1.19
C MET A 79 -3.67 -9.13 0.24
N PHE A 80 -3.22 -7.91 0.50
CA PHE A 80 -3.65 -7.10 1.64
C PHE A 80 -4.36 -5.84 1.14
N SER A 81 -5.45 -5.45 1.79
CA SER A 81 -6.15 -4.21 1.43
C SER A 81 -6.92 -3.61 2.60
N TRP A 82 -7.16 -2.32 2.52
CA TRP A 82 -8.01 -1.59 3.44
C TRP A 82 -8.84 -0.54 2.71
N VAL A 83 -9.94 -0.14 3.33
CA VAL A 83 -10.78 0.97 2.89
C VAL A 83 -10.61 2.12 3.86
N GLY A 84 -10.05 3.22 3.37
CA GLY A 84 -10.06 4.52 4.03
C GLY A 84 -11.26 5.33 3.58
N SER A 85 -11.92 6.04 4.50
CA SER A 85 -13.00 6.96 4.14
C SER A 85 -12.87 8.24 4.95
N VAL A 86 -13.06 9.36 4.26
CA VAL A 86 -13.27 10.68 4.89
C VAL A 86 -14.75 11.02 4.68
N PRO A 87 -15.57 10.98 5.76
CA PRO A 87 -17.02 11.18 5.65
C PRO A 87 -17.37 12.43 4.85
N GLY A 88 -18.19 12.27 3.81
CA GLY A 88 -18.66 13.35 2.94
C GLY A 88 -17.69 13.82 1.85
N ILE A 89 -16.46 13.29 1.77
CA ILE A 89 -15.45 13.75 0.80
C ILE A 89 -15.06 12.64 -0.18
N PHE A 90 -14.50 11.53 0.31
CA PHE A 90 -14.11 10.40 -0.54
C PHE A 90 -13.93 9.10 0.26
N THR A 91 -13.97 7.99 -0.47
CA THR A 91 -13.61 6.65 -0.03
C THR A 91 -12.52 6.12 -0.94
N GLY A 92 -11.39 5.69 -0.38
CA GLY A 92 -10.26 5.09 -1.08
C GLY A 92 -10.10 3.63 -0.65
N GLU A 93 -10.15 2.70 -1.61
CA GLU A 93 -9.74 1.31 -1.37
C GLU A 93 -8.29 1.14 -1.80
N HIS A 94 -7.43 0.86 -0.84
CA HIS A 94 -5.99 0.68 -1.02
C HIS A 94 -5.67 -0.81 -1.05
N VAL A 95 -5.03 -1.28 -2.11
CA VAL A 95 -4.74 -2.69 -2.34
C VAL A 95 -3.25 -2.92 -2.62
N PHE A 96 -2.72 -3.97 -2.00
CA PHE A 96 -1.39 -4.51 -2.22
C PHE A 96 -1.54 -5.96 -2.67
N ARG A 97 -1.04 -6.30 -3.86
CA ARG A 97 -1.06 -7.67 -4.39
C ARG A 97 0.34 -8.25 -4.50
N PHE A 98 0.44 -9.54 -4.19
CA PHE A 98 1.67 -10.33 -4.27
C PHE A 98 1.50 -11.36 -5.39
N GLU A 99 1.69 -10.92 -6.63
CA GLU A 99 1.48 -11.76 -7.82
C GLU A 99 2.76 -12.55 -8.14
N GLU A 100 2.68 -13.86 -8.31
CA GLU A 100 3.83 -14.68 -8.69
C GLU A 100 4.23 -14.40 -10.15
N ILE A 101 5.53 -14.19 -10.39
CA ILE A 101 6.12 -14.19 -11.73
C ILE A 101 6.84 -15.53 -11.89
N PRO A 102 6.44 -16.37 -12.86
CA PRO A 102 7.13 -17.62 -13.14
C PRO A 102 8.62 -17.39 -13.39
N ALA A 103 9.46 -18.20 -12.77
CA ALA A 103 10.88 -18.22 -13.05
C ALA A 103 11.12 -18.69 -14.50
N SER A 104 12.09 -18.08 -15.19
CA SER A 104 12.66 -18.69 -16.39
C SER A 104 13.44 -19.97 -16.01
N GLU A 105 13.82 -20.81 -16.97
CA GLU A 105 14.36 -22.17 -16.79
C GLU A 105 15.58 -22.31 -15.83
N GLN A 106 16.16 -21.21 -15.36
CA GLN A 106 17.28 -21.15 -14.40
C GLN A 106 17.01 -20.21 -13.19
N GLY A 107 15.77 -19.74 -13.01
CA GLY A 107 15.48 -18.52 -12.26
C GLY A 107 14.99 -18.69 -10.82
N GLN A 108 15.28 -17.69 -10.00
CA GLN A 108 14.67 -17.50 -8.68
C GLN A 108 13.20 -17.05 -8.83
N SER A 109 12.30 -17.52 -7.96
CA SER A 109 10.90 -17.05 -7.91
C SER A 109 10.87 -15.54 -7.60
N ARG A 110 10.04 -14.82 -8.36
CA ARG A 110 9.89 -13.36 -8.31
C ARG A 110 8.44 -13.00 -8.03
N THR A 111 8.22 -11.82 -7.47
CA THR A 111 6.90 -11.29 -7.19
C THR A 111 6.69 -9.99 -7.92
N ARG A 112 5.57 -9.85 -8.62
CA ARG A 112 5.04 -8.55 -9.03
C ARG A 112 4.24 -7.97 -7.88
N PHE A 113 4.83 -7.00 -7.20
CA PHE A 113 4.15 -6.25 -6.15
C PHE A 113 3.31 -5.15 -6.81
N VAL A 114 1.99 -5.26 -6.71
CA VAL A 114 1.04 -4.27 -7.23
C VAL A 114 0.53 -3.43 -6.07
N HIS A 115 0.59 -2.11 -6.24
CA HIS A 115 0.18 -1.14 -5.24
C HIS A 115 -0.78 -0.16 -5.92
N GLU A 116 -2.05 -0.26 -5.54
CA GLU A 116 -3.15 0.49 -6.15
C GLU A 116 -4.07 1.13 -5.12
N GLU A 117 -4.68 2.26 -5.49
CA GLU A 117 -5.75 2.88 -4.71
C GLU A 117 -6.89 3.33 -5.64
N THR A 118 -8.10 2.87 -5.34
CA THR A 118 -9.32 3.22 -6.07
C THR A 118 -10.13 4.23 -5.27
N PHE A 119 -10.27 5.44 -5.80
CA PHE A 119 -11.03 6.52 -5.19
C PHE A 119 -12.46 6.60 -5.74
N THR A 120 -13.44 6.67 -4.83
CA THR A 120 -14.87 6.81 -5.07
C THR A 120 -15.45 7.93 -4.18
N GLY A 121 -16.53 8.61 -4.59
CA GLY A 121 -17.19 9.68 -3.80
C GLY A 121 -17.11 11.09 -4.42
N LEU A 122 -17.50 12.11 -3.64
CA LEU A 122 -17.82 13.48 -4.09
C LEU A 122 -16.67 14.23 -4.79
N LEU A 123 -15.40 13.83 -4.56
CA LEU A 123 -14.25 14.35 -5.33
C LEU A 123 -14.36 14.08 -6.83
N SER A 124 -15.15 13.09 -7.28
CA SER A 124 -15.43 12.92 -8.71
C SER A 124 -16.46 13.91 -9.28
N PHE A 125 -17.13 14.71 -8.43
CA PHE A 125 -18.25 15.59 -8.83
C PHE A 125 -17.93 17.10 -8.77
N LEU A 126 -16.92 17.52 -8.01
CA LEU A 126 -16.55 18.95 -7.89
C LEU A 126 -15.65 19.41 -9.06
N MET A 127 -16.21 19.39 -10.28
CA MET A 127 -15.59 19.88 -11.51
C MET A 127 -15.67 21.41 -11.60
N GLY A 128 -14.61 22.08 -11.12
CA GLY A 128 -14.21 23.40 -11.60
C GLY A 128 -12.80 23.32 -12.20
N GLU A 129 -12.46 24.14 -13.19
CA GLU A 129 -11.18 24.07 -13.93
C GLU A 129 -9.95 24.13 -13.01
N GLY A 130 -10.01 24.90 -11.91
CA GLY A 130 -8.93 24.97 -10.92
C GLY A 130 -8.82 23.75 -9.98
N PHE A 131 -9.88 22.95 -9.84
CA PHE A 131 -9.89 21.77 -8.98
C PHE A 131 -9.36 20.53 -9.72
N LEU A 132 -9.57 20.44 -11.04
CA LEU A 132 -8.99 19.39 -11.89
C LEU A 132 -7.46 19.41 -11.84
N ALA A 133 -6.82 20.57 -11.98
CA ALA A 133 -5.35 20.68 -11.93
C ALA A 133 -4.79 20.24 -10.56
N ARG A 134 -5.46 20.61 -9.46
CA ARG A 134 -5.10 20.17 -8.11
C ARG A 134 -5.29 18.67 -7.93
N TYR A 135 -6.35 18.11 -8.51
CA TYR A 135 -6.62 16.68 -8.49
C TYR A 135 -5.58 15.88 -9.28
N VAL A 136 -5.21 16.35 -10.48
CA VAL A 136 -4.13 15.76 -11.29
C VAL A 136 -2.81 15.81 -10.52
N GLY A 137 -2.48 16.94 -9.89
CA GLY A 137 -1.31 17.05 -9.02
C GLY A 137 -1.33 16.07 -7.85
N LEU A 138 -2.46 15.97 -7.13
CA LEU A 138 -2.62 15.01 -6.03
C LEU A 138 -2.49 13.56 -6.48
N ALA A 139 -3.03 13.22 -7.66
CA ALA A 139 -2.92 11.89 -8.22
C ALA A 139 -1.47 11.57 -8.65
N GLU A 140 -0.77 12.52 -9.24
CA GLU A 140 0.63 12.37 -9.61
C GLU A 140 1.52 12.24 -8.36
N ASP A 141 1.28 13.06 -7.34
CA ASP A 141 1.98 13.00 -6.05
C ASP A 141 1.73 11.67 -5.34
N SER A 142 0.50 11.16 -5.36
CA SER A 142 0.16 9.85 -4.80
C SER A 142 0.86 8.72 -5.57
N ARG A 143 0.86 8.78 -6.91
CA ARG A 143 1.58 7.81 -7.75
C ARG A 143 3.08 7.82 -7.46
N LYS A 144 3.70 9.00 -7.33
CA LYS A 144 5.11 9.14 -6.95
C LYS A 144 5.36 8.58 -5.56
N GLY A 145 4.46 8.83 -4.62
CA GLY A 145 4.50 8.27 -3.27
C GLY A 145 4.46 6.75 -3.26
N PHE A 146 3.56 6.14 -4.02
CA PHE A 146 3.44 4.69 -4.13
C PHE A 146 4.70 4.09 -4.76
N ALA A 147 5.19 4.68 -5.85
CA ALA A 147 6.42 4.24 -6.50
C ALA A 147 7.64 4.33 -5.56
N GLY A 148 7.74 5.40 -4.77
CA GLY A 148 8.79 5.55 -3.75
C GLY A 148 8.70 4.48 -2.67
N PHE A 149 7.51 4.26 -2.10
CA PHE A 149 7.30 3.18 -1.13
C PHE A 149 7.64 1.80 -1.69
N ASN A 150 7.24 1.51 -2.93
CA ASN A 150 7.54 0.24 -3.60
C ASN A 150 9.05 0.03 -3.77
N HIS A 151 9.80 1.09 -4.08
CA HIS A 151 11.25 1.03 -4.22
C HIS A 151 11.94 0.76 -2.88
N ASP A 152 11.56 1.50 -1.83
CA ASP A 152 12.09 1.29 -0.47
C ASP A 152 11.79 -0.13 0.03
N PHE A 153 10.56 -0.59 -0.20
CA PHE A 153 10.11 -1.93 0.19
C PHE A 153 10.86 -3.03 -0.58
N LYS A 154 11.04 -2.88 -1.90
CA LYS A 154 11.85 -3.81 -2.70
C LYS A 154 13.27 -3.93 -2.14
N ALA A 155 13.93 -2.80 -1.89
CA ALA A 155 15.30 -2.79 -1.37
C ALA A 155 15.40 -3.57 -0.05
N TRP A 156 14.47 -3.33 0.88
CA TRP A 156 14.45 -4.02 2.18
C TRP A 156 14.14 -5.53 2.07
N VAL A 157 13.28 -5.94 1.15
CA VAL A 157 13.00 -7.36 0.92
C VAL A 157 14.21 -8.07 0.33
N GLU A 158 14.92 -7.43 -0.60
CA GLU A 158 16.05 -8.02 -1.32
C GLU A 158 17.35 -8.00 -0.52
N GLU A 159 17.56 -7.02 0.37
CA GLU A 159 18.70 -6.97 1.27
C GLU A 159 18.75 -8.19 2.21
N ALA A 160 17.60 -8.62 2.72
CA ALA A 160 17.48 -9.80 3.59
C ALA A 160 17.76 -11.15 2.90
N ARG A 161 18.00 -11.15 1.58
CA ARG A 161 18.43 -12.34 0.81
C ARG A 161 19.95 -12.39 0.57
N ALA A 162 20.66 -11.30 0.85
CA ALA A 162 22.11 -11.20 0.64
C ALA A 162 22.92 -11.71 1.84
N GLU A 163 22.27 -12.02 2.96
CA GLU A 163 22.81 -12.69 4.15
C GLU A 163 22.51 -14.20 4.12
#